data_AF-A0A916T742-F1
#
_entry.id   AF-A0A916T742-F1
#
_cell.length_a   1.000
_cell.length_b   1.000
_cell.length_c   1.000
_cell.angle_alpha   90.00
_cell.angle_beta   90.00
_cell.angle_gamma   90.00
#
_symmetry.space_group_name_H-M   'P 1'
#
loop_
_entity.id
_entity.type
_entity.pdbx_description
1 polymer ?
#
loop_
_entity_poly.entity_id
_entity_poly.type
_entity_poly.pdbx_seq_one_letter_code
_entity_poly.pdbx_strand_id
1 'polypeptide(L)'
;MPVTVEPDPVVTDGVASLVGQLVEDGRSLVSAEIALYRAKAGERIAAYRTAAIFFGAAAVLGLAALIALLVGLIFALAPAVGPWLATAIVVGVVLVLAAVLALVGKSKLGGSA
;
A
#
# COMPACT_ATOMS: atom_id res chain seq x y z
N MET A 1 -66.39 42.60 14.22
CA MET A 1 -65.28 42.79 15.19
C MET A 1 -64.06 43.25 14.42
N PRO A 2 -63.37 44.32 14.82
CA PRO A 2 -62.11 44.71 14.18
C PRO A 2 -61.02 43.73 14.63
N VAL A 3 -60.36 43.07 13.67
CA VAL A 3 -59.18 42.24 13.94
C VAL A 3 -58.01 43.19 14.12
N THR A 4 -57.56 43.37 15.36
CA THR A 4 -56.29 44.04 15.67
C THR A 4 -55.16 43.09 15.31
N VAL A 5 -54.50 43.34 14.18
CA VAL A 5 -53.25 42.67 13.84
C VAL A 5 -52.18 43.23 14.76
N GLU A 6 -51.90 42.52 15.85
CA GLU A 6 -50.72 42.79 16.66
C GLU A 6 -49.51 42.49 15.75
N PRO A 7 -48.59 43.44 15.54
CA PRO A 7 -47.41 43.17 14.75
C PRO A 7 -46.57 42.12 15.48
N ASP A 8 -46.63 40.88 14.98
CA ASP A 8 -45.73 39.81 15.38
C ASP A 8 -44.30 40.36 15.33
N PRO A 9 -43.53 40.35 16.44
CA PRO A 9 -42.17 40.86 16.45
C PRO A 9 -41.42 40.24 15.27
N VAL A 10 -41.04 41.12 14.35
CA VAL A 10 -40.48 40.82 13.05
C VAL A 10 -39.53 39.62 13.18
N VAL A 11 -39.79 38.61 12.35
CA VAL A 11 -38.92 37.46 12.08
C VAL A 11 -37.58 37.96 11.52
N THR A 12 -36.78 38.66 12.32
CA THR A 12 -35.41 39.09 12.01
C THR A 12 -34.39 38.04 12.44
N ASP A 13 -34.84 37.03 13.19
CA ASP A 13 -34.09 35.79 13.42
C ASP A 13 -34.13 34.87 12.18
N GLY A 14 -34.88 35.20 11.13
CA GLY A 14 -35.32 34.24 10.10
C GLY A 14 -34.37 33.94 8.93
N VAL A 15 -33.21 34.59 8.80
CA VAL A 15 -32.26 34.28 7.70
C VAL A 15 -30.83 34.30 8.20
N ALA A 16 -30.47 35.29 9.03
CA ALA A 16 -29.16 35.35 9.65
C ALA A 16 -28.88 34.12 10.54
N SER A 17 -29.89 33.62 11.27
CA SER A 17 -29.74 32.40 12.07
C SER A 17 -29.62 31.12 11.23
N LEU A 18 -30.30 31.05 10.08
CA LEU A 18 -30.22 29.92 9.15
C LEU A 18 -28.86 29.87 8.46
N VAL A 19 -28.31 31.03 8.08
CA VAL A 19 -26.95 31.14 7.55
C VAL A 19 -25.93 30.73 8.62
N GLY A 20 -26.11 31.17 9.87
CA GLY A 20 -25.27 30.74 10.99
C GLY A 20 -25.29 29.22 11.20
N GLN A 21 -26.47 28.60 11.14
CA GLN A 21 -26.63 27.15 11.23
C GLN A 21 -25.98 26.42 10.05
N LEU A 22 -26.15 26.90 8.81
CA LEU A 22 -25.51 26.30 7.64
C LEU A 22 -23.97 26.34 7.70
N VAL A 23 -23.41 27.44 8.22
CA VAL A 23 -21.97 27.59 8.42
C VAL A 23 -21.47 26.61 9.47
N GLU A 24 -22.21 26.45 10.57
CA GLU A 24 -21.86 25.51 11.64
C GLU A 24 -21.98 24.06 11.17
N ASP A 25 -23.04 23.71 10.45
CA ASP A 25 -23.25 22.38 9.85
C ASP A 25 -22.16 22.07 8.82
N GLY A 26 -21.80 23.05 7.97
CA GLY A 26 -20.71 22.90 7.01
C GLY A 26 -19.36 22.66 7.70
N ARG A 27 -19.09 23.36 8.80
CA ARG A 27 -17.88 23.15 9.61
C ARG A 27 -17.87 21.77 10.27
N SER A 28 -19.01 21.34 10.79
CA SER A 28 -19.21 20.01 11.36
C SER A 28 -18.96 18.91 10.32
N LEU A 29 -19.52 19.06 9.10
CA LEU A 29 -19.32 18.13 7.99
C LEU A 29 -17.84 17.99 7.62
N VAL A 30 -17.13 19.11 7.46
CA VAL A 30 -15.70 19.11 7.14
C VAL A 30 -14.91 18.39 8.24
N SER A 31 -15.23 18.63 9.51
CA SER A 31 -14.56 17.95 10.63
C SER A 31 -14.79 16.43 10.63
N ALA A 32 -16.01 16.00 10.28
CA ALA A 32 -16.38 14.59 10.17
C ALA A 32 -15.69 13.90 9.00
N GLU A 33 -15.59 14.57 7.85
CA GLU A 33 -14.87 14.08 6.67
C GLU A 33 -13.39 13.88 6.99
N ILE A 34 -12.75 14.86 7.65
CA ILE A 34 -11.36 14.75 8.11
C ILE A 34 -11.19 13.57 9.08
N ALA A 35 -12.10 13.41 10.05
CA ALA A 35 -12.06 12.30 10.98
C ALA A 35 -12.21 10.93 10.27
N LEU A 36 -13.10 10.86 9.28
CA LEU A 36 -13.32 9.67 8.46
C LEU A 36 -12.09 9.35 7.61
N TYR A 37 -11.49 10.34 6.93
CA TYR A 37 -10.23 10.16 6.20
C TYR A 37 -9.12 9.67 7.11
N ARG A 38 -9.02 10.22 8.33
CA ARG A 38 -8.01 9.82 9.32
C ARG A 38 -8.23 8.37 9.79
N ALA A 39 -9.48 7.96 10.02
CA ALA A 39 -9.82 6.58 10.37
C ALA A 39 -9.48 5.61 9.23
N LYS A 40 -9.91 5.91 7.98
CA LYS A 40 -9.59 5.10 6.80
C LYS A 40 -8.08 5.01 6.55
N ALA A 41 -7.35 6.11 6.76
CA ALA A 41 -5.90 6.12 6.65
C ALA A 41 -5.24 5.20 7.69
N GLY A 42 -5.66 5.29 8.97
CA GLY A 42 -5.15 4.45 10.05
C GLY A 42 -5.39 2.96 9.82
N GLU A 43 -6.61 2.59 9.40
CA GLU A 43 -6.97 1.20 9.11
C GLU A 43 -6.15 0.61 7.96
N ARG A 44 -5.98 1.38 6.87
CA ARG A 44 -5.10 0.96 5.77
C ARG A 44 -3.66 0.81 6.26
N ILE A 45 -3.11 1.80 6.96
CA ILE A 45 -1.73 1.77 7.44
C ILE A 45 -1.46 0.55 8.34
N ALA A 46 -2.40 0.20 9.22
CA ALA A 46 -2.27 -0.97 10.09
C ALA A 46 -2.18 -2.28 9.28
N ALA A 47 -3.03 -2.45 8.26
CA ALA A 47 -2.99 -3.60 7.37
C ALA A 47 -1.68 -3.66 6.56
N TYR A 48 -1.25 -2.52 6.00
CA TYR A 48 0.02 -2.41 5.27
C TYR A 48 1.23 -2.70 6.15
N ARG A 49 1.21 -2.30 7.44
CA ARG A 49 2.31 -2.56 8.37
C ARG A 49 2.49 -4.05 8.63
N THR A 50 1.41 -4.75 8.93
CA THR A 50 1.46 -6.20 9.15
C THR A 50 1.91 -6.92 7.87
N ALA A 51 1.33 -6.57 6.72
CA ALA A 51 1.75 -7.12 5.44
C ALA A 51 3.25 -6.87 5.16
N ALA A 52 3.75 -5.66 5.40
CA ALA A 52 5.14 -5.30 5.19
C ALA A 52 6.11 -6.12 6.09
N ILE A 53 5.75 -6.38 7.35
CA ILE A 53 6.55 -7.23 8.24
C ILE A 53 6.61 -8.66 7.71
N PHE A 54 5.46 -9.25 7.37
CA PHE A 54 5.42 -10.61 6.84
C PHE A 54 6.14 -10.73 5.49
N PHE A 55 5.97 -9.77 4.58
CA PHE A 55 6.70 -9.75 3.31
C PHE A 55 8.20 -9.56 3.51
N GLY A 56 8.62 -8.72 4.46
CA GLY A 56 10.03 -8.57 4.83
C GLY A 56 10.62 -9.88 5.35
N ALA A 57 9.93 -10.54 6.29
CA ALA A 57 10.35 -11.84 6.81
C ALA A 57 10.40 -12.91 5.71
N ALA A 58 9.38 -12.98 4.84
CA ALA A 58 9.33 -13.90 3.72
C ALA A 58 10.47 -13.66 2.72
N ALA A 59 10.82 -12.40 2.43
CA ALA A 59 11.95 -12.07 1.55
C ALA A 59 13.29 -12.54 2.15
N VAL A 60 13.51 -12.31 3.45
CA VAL A 60 14.73 -12.76 4.14
C VAL A 60 14.82 -14.28 4.17
N LEU A 61 13.73 -14.97 4.54
CA LEU A 61 13.69 -16.43 4.60
C LEU A 61 13.82 -17.05 3.20
N GLY A 62 13.17 -16.46 2.19
CA GLY A 62 13.28 -16.89 0.80
C GLY A 62 14.71 -16.76 0.28
N LEU A 63 15.39 -15.65 0.59
CA LEU A 63 16.80 -15.46 0.25
C LEU A 63 17.70 -16.47 0.95
N ALA A 64 17.51 -16.70 2.25
CA ALA A 64 18.27 -17.69 3.01
C ALA A 64 18.08 -19.10 2.46
N ALA A 65 16.84 -19.49 2.15
CA ALA A 65 16.52 -20.77 1.53
C ALA A 65 17.15 -20.91 0.14
N LEU A 66 17.13 -19.86 -0.68
CA LEU A 66 17.78 -19.86 -1.99
C LEU A 66 19.29 -20.07 -1.85
N ILE A 67 19.97 -19.36 -0.96
CA ILE A 67 21.41 -19.53 -0.71
C ILE A 67 21.70 -20.97 -0.27
N ALA A 68 20.94 -21.49 0.70
CA ALA A 68 21.11 -22.86 1.20
C ALA A 68 20.89 -23.90 0.09
N LEU A 69 19.89 -23.68 -0.79
CA LEU A 69 19.61 -24.54 -1.94
C LEU A 69 20.77 -24.54 -2.94
N LEU A 70 21.35 -23.37 -3.25
CA LEU A 70 22.51 -23.27 -4.14
C LEU A 70 23.73 -23.99 -3.56
N VAL A 71 24.01 -23.82 -2.26
CA VAL A 71 25.08 -24.56 -1.57
C VAL A 71 24.82 -26.06 -1.61
N GLY A 72 23.59 -26.49 -1.32
CA GLY A 72 23.19 -27.89 -1.40
C GLY A 72 23.38 -28.48 -2.79
N LEU A 73 23.05 -27.73 -3.86
CA LEU A 73 23.24 -28.16 -5.23
C LEU A 73 24.72 -28.30 -5.59
N ILE A 74 25.56 -27.36 -5.14
CA ILE A 74 27.01 -27.45 -5.31
C ILE A 74 27.54 -28.71 -4.61
N PHE A 75 27.11 -28.97 -3.37
CA PHE A 75 27.52 -30.15 -2.61
C PHE A 75 27.03 -31.47 -3.24
N ALA A 76 25.82 -31.47 -3.82
CA ALA A 76 25.30 -32.62 -4.54
C ALA A 76 26.10 -32.92 -5.82
N LEU A 77 26.59 -31.89 -6.50
CA LEU A 77 27.29 -32.02 -7.77
C LEU A 77 28.82 -32.18 -7.62
N ALA A 78 29.40 -31.67 -6.52
CA ALA A 78 30.83 -31.70 -6.25
C ALA A 78 31.47 -33.11 -6.30
N PRO A 79 30.83 -34.20 -5.82
CA PRO A 79 31.40 -35.55 -5.93
C PRO A 79 31.56 -36.03 -7.38
N ALA A 80 30.78 -35.51 -8.32
CA ALA A 80 30.79 -35.95 -9.71
C ALA A 80 31.81 -35.17 -10.56
N VAL A 81 31.95 -33.86 -10.34
CA VAL A 81 32.74 -32.97 -11.22
C VAL A 81 33.83 -32.17 -10.47
N GLY A 82 33.92 -32.32 -9.16
CA GLY A 82 34.80 -31.52 -8.30
C GLY A 82 34.17 -30.18 -7.88
N PRO A 83 34.66 -29.59 -6.78
CA PRO A 83 34.01 -28.43 -6.14
C PRO A 83 34.05 -27.16 -7.00
N TRP A 84 35.15 -26.90 -7.70
CA TRP A 84 35.29 -25.72 -8.56
C TRP A 84 34.36 -25.76 -9.76
N LEU A 85 34.29 -26.89 -10.48
CA LEU A 85 33.41 -27.03 -11.63
C LEU A 85 31.94 -27.06 -11.21
N ALA A 86 31.60 -27.72 -10.09
CA ALA A 86 30.23 -27.69 -9.55
C ALA A 86 29.78 -26.25 -9.27
N THR A 87 30.64 -25.45 -8.63
CA THR A 87 30.36 -24.03 -8.34
C THR A 87 30.17 -23.23 -9.63
N ALA A 88 31.06 -23.39 -10.61
CA ALA A 88 30.97 -22.68 -11.88
C ALA A 88 29.69 -23.02 -12.66
N ILE A 89 29.29 -24.30 -12.68
CA ILE A 89 28.07 -24.76 -13.35
C ILE A 89 26.83 -24.15 -12.68
N VAL A 90 26.71 -24.28 -11.35
CA VAL A 90 25.55 -23.80 -10.62
C VAL A 90 25.40 -22.28 -10.75
N VAL A 91 26.48 -21.52 -10.54
CA VAL A 91 26.48 -20.06 -10.68
C VAL A 91 26.19 -19.66 -12.13
N GLY A 92 26.78 -20.33 -13.11
CA GLY A 92 26.53 -20.08 -14.52
C GLY A 92 25.06 -20.24 -14.90
N VAL A 93 24.41 -21.32 -14.47
CA VAL A 93 22.97 -21.56 -14.71
C VAL A 93 22.11 -20.47 -14.07
N VAL A 94 22.40 -20.10 -12.81
CA VAL A 94 21.66 -19.04 -12.12
C VAL A 94 21.81 -17.68 -12.80
N LEU A 95 23.02 -17.34 -13.29
CA LEU A 95 23.25 -16.09 -14.02
C LEU A 95 22.53 -16.06 -15.36
N VAL A 96 22.48 -17.18 -16.09
CA VAL A 96 21.69 -17.29 -17.33
C VAL A 96 20.21 -17.07 -17.04
N LEU A 97 19.66 -17.71 -16.00
CA LEU A 97 18.28 -17.49 -15.58
C LEU A 97 18.02 -16.02 -15.20
N ALA A 98 18.92 -15.41 -14.41
CA ALA A 98 18.82 -14.00 -14.02
C ALA A 98 18.83 -13.07 -15.24
N ALA A 99 19.71 -13.33 -16.22
CA ALA A 99 19.78 -12.57 -17.45
C ALA A 99 18.48 -12.67 -18.26
N VAL A 100 17.92 -13.88 -18.40
CA VAL A 100 16.62 -14.09 -19.10
C VAL A 100 15.50 -13.32 -18.40
N LEU A 101 15.39 -13.44 -17.06
CA LEU A 101 14.38 -12.71 -16.29
C LEU A 101 14.55 -11.19 -16.43
N ALA A 102 15.77 -10.68 -16.41
CA ALA A 102 16.05 -9.26 -16.61
C ALA A 102 15.63 -8.76 -18.01
N LEU A 103 15.91 -9.55 -19.05
CA LEU A 103 15.51 -9.22 -20.43
C LEU A 103 13.98 -9.23 -20.60
N VAL A 104 13.29 -10.21 -20.01
CA VAL A 104 11.82 -10.28 -20.00
C VAL A 104 11.22 -9.12 -19.21
N GLY A 105 11.80 -8.75 -18.06
CA GLY A 105 11.38 -7.58 -17.30
C GLY A 105 11.53 -6.30 -18.12
N LYS A 106 12.65 -6.15 -18.83
CA LYS A 106 12.90 -4.99 -19.72
C LYS A 106 11.86 -4.89 -20.83
N SER A 107 11.47 -6.01 -21.45
CA SER A 107 10.47 -5.99 -22.54
C SER A 107 9.07 -5.62 -22.05
N LYS A 108 8.72 -5.93 -20.80
CA LYS A 108 7.45 -5.50 -20.18
C LYS A 108 7.40 -4.01 -19.87
N LEU A 109 8.55 -3.39 -19.59
CA LEU A 109 8.63 -1.94 -19.38
C LEU A 109 8.62 -1.15 -20.70
N GLY A 110 9.20 -1.71 -21.77
CA GLY A 110 9.24 -1.07 -23.09
C GLY A 110 7.98 -1.21 -23.95
N GLY A 111 7.01 -2.04 -23.55
CA GLY A 111 5.75 -2.26 -24.28
C GLY A 111 4.57 -1.38 -23.83
N SER A 112 4.78 -0.52 -22.84
CA SER A 112 3.74 0.35 -22.25
C SER A 112 4.03 1.85 -22.44
N ALA A 113 4.85 2.20 -23.44
CA ALA A 113 5.15 3.58 -23.85
C ALA A 113 4.60 3.85 -25.25
#